data_AF-A0A7X1HI90-F1
#
_entry.id   AF-A0A7X1HI90-F1
#
_cell.length_a   1.000
_cell.length_b   1.000
_cell.length_c   1.000
_cell.angle_alpha   90.00
_cell.angle_beta   90.00
_cell.angle_gamma   90.00
#
_symmetry.space_group_name_H-M   'P 1'
#
loop_
_entity.id
_entity.type
_entity.pdbx_description
1 polymer ?
#
loop_
_entity_poly.entity_id
_entity_poly.type
_entity_poly.pdbx_seq_one_letter_code
_entity_poly.pdbx_strand_id
1 'polypeptide(L)' 'MLVIISDGDPTDNIESAAKRAIELSLNRKLSIYPVIIGADGNQDNLQNFTPNKISKRIRTEDLPQVFK' A
#
# COMPACT_ATOMS: atom_id res chain seq x y z
N MET A 1 8.78 -5.43 8.39
CA MET A 1 7.38 -5.25 7.90
C MET A 1 7.26 -3.85 7.34
N LEU A 2 6.60 -3.67 6.20
CA LEU A 2 6.36 -2.36 5.58
C LEU A 2 4.85 -2.15 5.45
N VAL A 3 4.37 -1.01 5.91
CA VAL A 3 2.98 -0.56 5.71
C VAL A 3 3.03 0.62 4.75
N ILE A 4 2.32 0.53 3.64
CA ILE A 4 2.21 1.61 2.66
C ILE A 4 0.82 2.20 2.83
N ILE A 5 0.73 3.47 3.18
CA ILE A 5 -0.52 4.18 3.40
C ILE A 5 -0.61 5.32 2.39
N SER A 6 -1.67 5.37 1.59
CA SER A 6 -1.92 6.47 0.64
C SER A 6 -3.40 6.86 0.64
N ASP A 7 -3.68 8.14 0.49
CA ASP A 7 -5.02 8.70 0.24
C ASP A 7 -5.26 9.09 -1.22
N GLY A 8 -4.25 8.96 -2.09
CA GLY A 8 -4.32 9.34 -3.51
C GLY A 8 -3.31 8.63 -4.41
N ASP A 9 -3.14 9.17 -5.61
CA ASP A 9 -2.18 8.70 -6.62
C ASP A 9 -0.74 9.19 -6.33
N PRO A 10 0.28 8.40 -6.71
CA PRO A 10 1.66 8.84 -6.63
C PRO A 10 1.91 9.97 -7.63
N THR A 11 2.69 10.96 -7.22
CA THR A 11 3.14 12.05 -8.10
C THR A 11 4.30 11.66 -9.02
N ASP A 12 5.02 10.61 -8.66
CA ASP A 12 6.23 10.13 -9.34
C ASP A 12 6.05 8.73 -9.93
N ASN A 13 6.98 8.31 -10.80
CA ASN A 13 7.03 6.93 -11.27
C ASN A 13 7.49 5.99 -10.13
N ILE A 14 6.59 5.09 -9.72
CA ILE A 14 6.80 4.12 -8.64
C ILE A 14 7.27 2.73 -9.11
N GLU A 15 7.43 2.47 -10.41
CA GLU A 15 7.66 1.14 -10.99
C GLU A 15 8.92 0.46 -10.42
N SER A 16 10.03 1.19 -10.31
CA SER A 16 11.29 0.65 -9.79
C SER A 16 11.17 0.24 -8.32
N ALA A 17 10.53 1.08 -7.51
CA ALA A 17 10.28 0.81 -6.09
C ALA A 17 9.32 -0.38 -5.92
N ALA A 18 8.23 -0.41 -6.69
CA ALA A 18 7.24 -1.48 -6.71
C ALA A 18 7.88 -2.83 -7.07
N LYS A 19 8.67 -2.87 -8.17
CA LYS A 19 9.39 -4.07 -8.60
C LYS A 19 10.32 -4.59 -7.51
N ARG A 20 11.12 -3.69 -6.90
CA ARG A 20 12.04 -4.08 -5.83
C ARG A 20 11.33 -4.60 -4.59
N ALA A 21 10.22 -3.96 -4.22
CA ALA A 21 9.40 -4.36 -3.08
C ALA A 21 8.78 -5.76 -3.29
N ILE A 22 8.27 -6.03 -4.50
CA ILE A 22 7.77 -7.37 -4.88
C ILE A 22 8.87 -8.41 -4.76
N GLU A 23 10.05 -8.17 -5.33
CA GLU A 23 11.18 -9.12 -5.26
C GLU A 23 11.51 -9.50 -3.81
N LEU A 24 11.54 -8.52 -2.91
CA LEU A 24 11.79 -8.77 -1.49
C LEU A 24 10.63 -9.51 -0.81
N SER A 25 9.40 -9.19 -1.19
CA SER A 25 8.20 -9.87 -0.69
C SER A 25 8.15 -11.34 -1.10
N LEU A 26 8.43 -11.65 -2.37
CA LEU A 26 8.46 -13.02 -2.89
C LEU A 26 9.57 -13.85 -2.23
N ASN A 27 10.72 -13.23 -1.96
CA ASN A 27 11.83 -13.86 -1.24
C ASN A 27 11.63 -13.92 0.29
N ARG A 28 10.43 -13.58 0.79
CA ARG A 28 10.08 -13.55 2.23
C ARG A 28 10.98 -12.65 3.09
N LYS A 29 11.69 -11.71 2.47
CA LYS A 29 12.55 -10.72 3.14
C LYS A 29 11.77 -9.49 3.58
N LEU A 30 10.60 -9.27 2.97
CA LEU A 30 9.71 -8.16 3.27
C LEU A 30 8.27 -8.66 3.34
N SER A 31 7.46 -8.04 4.19
CA SER A 31 6.02 -8.24 4.24
C SER A 31 5.38 -6.89 4.10
N ILE A 32 4.57 -6.72 3.06
CA ILE A 32 3.96 -5.45 2.68
C ILE A 32 2.47 -5.50 3.01
N TYR A 33 1.96 -4.44 3.61
CA TYR A 33 0.54 -4.24 3.87
C TYR A 33 0.12 -2.90 3.26
N PRO A 34 -0.52 -2.90 2.09
CA PRO A 34 -1.08 -1.68 1.52
C PRO A 34 -2.38 -1.29 2.22
N VAL A 35 -2.50 0.01 2.52
CA VAL A 35 -3.64 0.64 3.16
C VAL A 35 -4.02 1.88 2.36
N ILE A 36 -5.30 1.99 2.01
CA ILE A 36 -5.85 3.15 1.34
C ILE A 36 -6.69 3.95 2.35
N ILE A 37 -6.50 5.26 2.39
CA ILE A 37 -7.31 6.17 3.19
C ILE A 37 -8.29 6.93 2.29
N GLY A 38 -9.53 7.07 2.73
CA GLY A 38 -10.53 7.87 2.01
C GLY A 38 -10.99 7.25 0.70
N ALA A 39 -11.56 8.08 -0.18
CA ALA A 39 -12.14 7.65 -1.46
C ALA A 39 -11.13 7.69 -2.62
N ASP A 40 -10.20 8.64 -2.58
CA ASP A 40 -9.40 9.02 -3.75
C ASP A 40 -8.18 8.11 -3.98
N GLY A 41 -7.83 7.25 -3.02
CA GLY A 41 -6.68 6.37 -3.17
C GLY A 41 -6.90 5.27 -4.21
N ASN A 42 -5.89 5.11 -5.07
CA ASN A 42 -5.89 4.17 -6.19
C ASN A 42 -5.36 2.79 -5.76
N GLN A 43 -6.24 1.79 -5.85
CA GLN A 43 -5.90 0.43 -5.45
C GLN A 43 -4.88 -0.23 -6.37
N ASP A 44 -4.95 0.03 -7.67
CA ASP A 44 -4.08 -0.60 -8.66
C ASP A 44 -2.62 -0.16 -8.44
N ASN A 45 -2.42 1.11 -8.09
CA ASN A 45 -1.10 1.64 -7.76
C ASN A 45 -0.49 0.99 -6.52
N LEU A 46 -1.28 0.75 -5.47
CA LEU A 46 -0.79 0.06 -4.27
C LEU A 46 -0.64 -1.46 -4.49
N GLN A 47 -1.44 -2.04 -5.39
CA GLN A 47 -1.35 -3.45 -5.76
C GLN A 47 -0.02 -3.78 -6.43
N ASN A 48 0.60 -2.79 -7.11
CA ASN A 48 1.96 -2.92 -7.66
C ASN A 48 3.04 -3.23 -6.59
N PHE A 49 2.78 -3.00 -5.31
CA PHE A 49 3.72 -3.33 -4.24
C PHE A 49 3.48 -4.70 -3.62
N THR A 50 2.37 -5.39 -3.92
CA THR A 50 2.08 -6.70 -3.32
C THR A 50 1.29 -7.60 -4.27
N PRO A 51 1.83 -8.77 -4.64
CA PRO A 51 1.11 -9.69 -5.54
C PRO A 51 0.00 -10.48 -4.83
N ASN A 52 0.05 -10.61 -3.50
CA ASN A 52 -0.73 -11.61 -2.76
C ASN A 52 -1.68 -11.02 -1.71
N LYS A 53 -1.75 -9.69 -1.58
CA LYS A 53 -2.58 -9.01 -0.58
C LYS A 53 -3.37 -7.90 -1.22
N ILE A 54 -4.66 -7.87 -0.94
CA ILE A 54 -5.56 -6.81 -1.35
C ILE A 54 -5.41 -5.64 -0.37
N SER A 55 -5.36 -4.42 -0.89
CA SER A 55 -5.31 -3.19 -0.10
C SER A 55 -6.51 -3.06 0.82
N LYS A 56 -6.26 -2.78 2.10
CA LYS A 56 -7.33 -2.47 3.06
C LYS A 56 -7.71 -1.00 2.91
N ARG A 57 -9.00 -0.71 2.71
CA ARG A 57 -9.50 0.67 2.72
C ARG A 57 -9.98 1.07 4.12
N ILE A 58 -9.62 2.27 4.55
CA ILE A 58 -10.01 2.89 5.81
C ILE A 58 -10.66 4.23 5.48
N ARG A 59 -11.85 4.49 6.02
CA ARG A 59 -12.49 5.79 5.86
C ARG A 59 -11.75 6.81 6.71
N THR A 60 -11.63 8.04 6.23
CA THR A 60 -10.89 9.10 6.92
C THR A 60 -11.39 9.33 8.35
N GLU A 61 -12.71 9.20 8.57
CA GLU A 61 -13.35 9.30 9.89
C GLU A 61 -12.94 8.19 10.88
N ASP A 62 -12.54 7.01 10.39
CA ASP A 62 -12.14 5.88 11.21
C ASP A 62 -10.64 5.92 11.55
N LEU A 63 -9.86 6.73 10.82
CA LEU A 63 -8.39 6.81 10.97
C LEU A 63 -7.95 7.06 12.42
N PRO A 64 -8.55 7.99 13.21
CA PRO A 64 -8.15 8.22 14.59
C PRO A 64 -8.35 7.00 15.50
N GLN A 65 -9.23 6.06 15.15
CA GLN A 65 -9.48 4.84 15.93
C GLN A 65 -8.44 3.75 15.66
N VAL A 66 -7.76 3.82 14.51
CA VAL A 66 -6.73 2.84 14.09
C VAL A 66 -5.44 3.00 14.91
N PHE A 67 -5.19 4.19 15.44
CA PHE A 67 -3.96 4.51 16.20
C PHE A 67 -4.19 4.65 17.72
N LYS A 68 -5.39 4.31 18.20
CA LYS A 68 -5.73 4.30 19.63
C LYS A 68 -5.39 2.97 20.29
#